data_AF-A0A2P6MN39-F1
#
_entry.id   AF-A0A2P6MN39-F1
#
_cell.length_a   1.000
_cell.length_b   1.000
_cell.length_c   1.000
_cell.angle_alpha   90.00
_cell.angle_beta   90.00
_cell.angle_gamma   90.00
#
_symmetry.space_group_name_H-M   'P 1'
#
loop_
_entity.id
_entity.type
_entity.pdbx_description
1 polymer ?
#
loop_
_entity_poly.entity_id
_entity_poly.type
_entity_poly.pdbx_seq_one_letter_code
_entity_poly.pdbx_strand_id
1 'polypeptide(L)'
;MPADIISLIWNSQFMISGQKHAVVPGPLVKWQIDLADMQNSAEYNDGTNYLLTIIDVFSKYALVIPLQNKQGQTIATALDYIFRIKINNKAYKPMIVLSDNGKEFIAKEVQQLSIFQYTEHRGILMP
;
A
#
# COMPACT_ATOMS: atom_id res chain seq x y z
N MET A 1 -9.38 2.56 -21.96
CA MET A 1 -10.31 3.16 -20.99
C MET A 1 -9.47 3.65 -19.83
N PRO A 2 -9.59 4.91 -19.39
CA PRO A 2 -8.93 5.35 -18.18
C PRO A 2 -9.49 4.54 -17.02
N ALA A 3 -8.63 4.02 -16.13
CA ALA A 3 -9.12 3.26 -15.00
C ALA A 3 -9.89 4.21 -14.08
N ASP A 4 -11.21 4.14 -14.12
CA ASP A 4 -12.12 4.86 -13.24
C ASP A 4 -12.09 4.25 -11.82
N ILE A 5 -12.67 4.95 -10.84
CA ILE A 5 -12.72 4.49 -9.45
C ILE A 5 -13.34 3.09 -9.34
N ILE A 6 -14.28 2.73 -10.24
CA ILE A 6 -14.88 1.39 -10.30
C ILE A 6 -13.84 0.35 -10.73
N SER A 7 -13.04 0.63 -11.76
CA SER A 7 -11.92 -0.23 -12.17
C SER A 7 -10.87 -0.37 -11.08
N LEU A 8 -10.65 0.67 -10.26
CA LEU A 8 -9.72 0.60 -9.12
C LEU A 8 -10.26 -0.24 -7.97
N ILE A 9 -11.56 -0.14 -7.67
CA ILE A 9 -12.22 -1.00 -6.69
C ILE A 9 -12.18 -2.46 -7.18
N TRP A 10 -12.44 -2.68 -8.47
CA TRP A 10 -12.37 -4.01 -9.09
C TRP A 10 -10.94 -4.58 -9.04
N ASN A 11 -9.94 -3.80 -9.43
CA ASN A 11 -8.55 -4.19 -9.34
C ASN A 11 -8.13 -4.47 -7.89
N SER A 12 -8.56 -3.64 -6.94
CA SER A 12 -8.31 -3.88 -5.51
C SER A 12 -8.93 -5.19 -5.04
N GLN A 13 -10.19 -5.47 -5.40
CA GLN A 13 -10.85 -6.74 -5.08
C GLN A 13 -10.18 -7.95 -5.75
N PHE A 14 -9.76 -7.82 -7.01
CA PHE A 14 -9.03 -8.85 -7.74
C PHE A 14 -7.68 -9.14 -7.06
N MET A 15 -6.92 -8.10 -6.69
CA MET A 15 -5.68 -8.21 -5.94
C MET A 15 -5.89 -8.90 -4.59
N ILE A 16 -6.99 -8.61 -3.88
CA ILE A 16 -7.36 -9.28 -2.63
C ILE A 16 -7.65 -10.78 -2.87
N SER A 17 -8.31 -11.13 -3.97
CA SER A 17 -8.72 -12.51 -4.28
C SER A 17 -7.54 -13.45 -4.60
N GLY A 18 -6.41 -12.92 -5.07
CA GLY A 18 -5.21 -13.68 -5.42
C GLY A 18 -4.22 -13.93 -4.28
N GLN A 19 -4.41 -13.28 -3.12
CA GLN A 19 -3.53 -13.46 -1.96
C GLN A 19 -3.78 -14.83 -1.31
N LYS A 20 -2.75 -15.68 -1.22
CA LYS A 20 -2.80 -16.93 -0.44
C LYS A 20 -3.25 -16.59 0.99
N HIS A 21 -4.14 -17.39 1.57
CA HIS A 21 -4.66 -17.14 2.93
C HIS A 21 -3.51 -17.11 3.95
N ALA A 22 -2.98 -15.93 4.23
CA ALA A 22 -2.13 -15.69 5.36
C ALA A 22 -3.03 -15.61 6.60
N VAL A 23 -2.84 -16.54 7.54
CA VAL A 23 -3.54 -16.48 8.83
C VAL A 23 -2.93 -15.31 9.62
N VAL A 24 -3.64 -14.18 9.63
CA VAL A 24 -3.30 -12.99 10.42
C VAL A 24 -4.24 -12.94 11.63
N PRO A 25 -3.75 -12.66 12.85
CA PRO A 25 -4.55 -12.82 14.07
C PRO A 25 -5.59 -11.71 14.31
N GLY A 26 -5.55 -10.60 13.57
CA GLY A 26 -6.51 -9.52 13.71
C GLY A 26 -6.24 -8.31 12.79
N PRO A 27 -7.15 -7.31 12.79
CA PRO A 27 -6.97 -6.06 12.05
C PRO A 27 -5.73 -5.31 12.54
N LEU A 28 -5.15 -4.46 11.68
CA LEU A 28 -3.98 -3.64 11.96
C LEU A 28 -2.72 -4.43 12.37
N VAL A 29 -2.69 -5.73 12.12
CA VAL A 29 -1.47 -6.53 12.35
C VAL A 29 -0.56 -6.45 11.13
N LYS A 30 -1.10 -6.70 9.94
CA LYS A 30 -0.35 -6.72 8.69
C LYS A 30 -1.09 -5.97 7.60
N TRP A 31 -0.42 -4.97 7.03
CA TRP A 31 -0.88 -4.31 5.81
C TRP A 31 0.00 -4.71 4.63
N GLN A 32 -0.61 -4.87 3.47
CA GLN A 32 0.08 -5.03 2.19
C GLN A 32 -0.06 -3.73 1.40
N ILE A 33 1.03 -3.26 0.83
CA ILE A 33 1.05 -2.08 -0.02
C ILE A 33 1.57 -2.42 -1.42
N ASP A 34 1.04 -1.71 -2.40
CA ASP A 34 1.44 -1.82 -3.80
C ASP A 34 1.24 -0.47 -4.49
N LEU A 35 1.92 -0.25 -5.61
CA LEU A 35 1.86 0.98 -6.39
C LEU A 35 1.34 0.70 -7.80
N ALA A 36 0.13 1.18 -8.11
CA ALA A 36 -0.41 1.09 -9.46
C ALA A 36 0.07 2.28 -10.32
N ASP A 37 0.56 1.99 -11.52
CA ASP A 37 0.97 3.00 -12.51
C ASP A 37 -0.25 3.48 -13.31
N MET A 38 -0.53 4.77 -13.22
CA MET A 38 -1.67 5.45 -13.83
C MET A 38 -1.24 6.55 -14.81
N GLN A 39 0.05 6.65 -15.15
CA GLN A 39 0.58 7.72 -16.02
C GLN A 39 -0.12 7.79 -17.37
N ASN A 40 -0.44 6.63 -17.95
CA ASN A 40 -1.16 6.55 -19.24
C ASN A 40 -2.62 7.01 -19.15
N SER A 41 -3.15 7.20 -17.95
CA SER A 41 -4.48 7.75 -17.68
C SER A 41 -4.42 9.11 -16.99
N ALA A 42 -3.23 9.72 -16.89
CA ALA A 42 -3.00 10.97 -16.15
C ALA A 42 -3.91 12.11 -16.64
N GLU A 43 -4.16 12.16 -17.95
CA GLU A 43 -5.02 13.16 -18.59
C GLU A 43 -6.50 13.04 -18.20
N TYR A 44 -6.91 11.89 -17.65
CA TYR A 44 -8.30 11.60 -17.24
C TYR A 44 -8.48 11.48 -15.72
N ASN A 45 -7.42 11.65 -14.92
CA ASN A 45 -7.44 11.46 -13.46
C ASN A 45 -6.77 12.62 -12.69
N ASP A 46 -6.92 13.84 -13.22
CA ASP A 46 -6.39 15.08 -12.65
C ASP A 46 -4.86 15.07 -12.46
N GLY A 47 -4.14 14.46 -13.41
CA GLY A 47 -2.68 14.38 -13.38
C GLY A 47 -2.14 13.36 -12.36
N THR A 48 -2.98 12.46 -11.86
CA THR A 48 -2.55 11.40 -10.93
C THR A 48 -1.78 10.32 -11.66
N ASN A 49 -0.48 10.28 -11.44
CA ASN A 49 0.41 9.33 -12.12
C ASN A 49 0.48 7.96 -11.45
N TYR A 50 0.24 7.90 -10.13
CA TYR A 50 0.37 6.66 -9.36
C TYR A 50 -0.69 6.56 -8.28
N LEU A 51 -1.03 5.33 -7.89
CA LEU A 51 -1.92 5.06 -6.77
C LEU A 51 -1.24 4.14 -5.78
N LEU A 52 -0.98 4.64 -4.58
CA LEU A 52 -0.53 3.81 -3.46
C LEU A 52 -1.75 3.11 -2.87
N THR A 53 -1.76 1.80 -2.99
CA THR A 53 -2.80 0.94 -2.41
C THR A 53 -2.31 0.38 -1.09
N ILE A 54 -3.19 0.32 -0.10
CA ILE A 54 -2.93 -0.22 1.23
C ILE A 54 -4.08 -1.14 1.60
N ILE A 55 -3.80 -2.41 1.89
CA ILE A 55 -4.81 -3.42 2.21
C ILE A 55 -4.50 -3.99 3.59
N ASP A 56 -5.48 -3.90 4.49
CA ASP A 56 -5.44 -4.65 5.74
C ASP A 56 -5.72 -6.12 5.47
N VAL A 57 -4.73 -6.98 5.73
CA VAL A 57 -4.79 -8.39 5.31
C VAL A 57 -5.88 -9.18 6.03
N PHE A 58 -6.22 -8.80 7.27
CA PHE A 58 -7.25 -9.49 8.05
C PHE A 58 -8.65 -9.05 7.64
N SER A 59 -8.90 -7.75 7.65
CA SER A 59 -10.23 -7.18 7.47
C SER A 59 -10.61 -6.94 6.00
N LYS A 60 -9.63 -6.96 5.09
CA LYS A 60 -9.77 -6.66 3.66
C LYS A 60 -10.22 -5.24 3.34
N TYR A 61 -10.16 -4.32 4.31
CA TYR A 61 -10.32 -2.90 4.03
C TYR A 61 -9.13 -2.39 3.21
N ALA A 62 -9.45 -1.66 2.15
CA ALA A 62 -8.48 -1.06 1.25
C ALA A 62 -8.53 0.47 1.35
N LEU A 63 -7.36 1.10 1.29
CA LEU A 63 -7.17 2.53 1.10
C LEU A 63 -6.37 2.75 -0.18
N VAL A 64 -6.70 3.83 -0.88
CA VAL A 64 -6.00 4.23 -2.10
C VAL A 64 -5.63 5.69 -1.97
N ILE A 65 -4.36 6.00 -2.19
CA ILE A 65 -3.81 7.35 -2.07
C ILE A 65 -3.24 7.75 -3.43
N PRO A 66 -3.77 8.80 -4.07
CA PRO A 66 -3.22 9.31 -5.32
C PRO A 66 -1.88 9.99 -5.09
N LEU A 67 -0.87 9.63 -5.90
CA LEU A 67 0.47 10.17 -5.85
C LEU A 67 0.89 10.74 -7.20
N GLN A 68 1.59 11.87 -7.16
CA GLN A 68 2.09 12.55 -8.35
C GLN A 68 3.35 11.87 -8.93
N ASN A 69 4.09 11.13 -8.10
CA ASN A 69 5.28 10.39 -8.50
C ASN A 69 5.50 9.18 -7.57
N LYS A 70 6.37 8.27 -7.99
CA LYS A 70 6.76 7.07 -7.23
C LYS A 70 8.04 7.22 -6.40
N GLN A 71 8.46 8.44 -6.06
CA GLN A 71 9.67 8.63 -5.25
C GLN A 71 9.42 8.14 -3.82
N GLY A 72 10.45 7.53 -3.22
CA GLY A 72 10.37 7.02 -1.84
C GLY A 72 9.93 8.09 -0.84
N GLN A 73 10.42 9.34 -0.98
CA GLN A 73 10.01 10.47 -0.14
C GLN A 73 8.51 10.77 -0.24
N THR A 74 7.93 10.70 -1.43
CA THR A 74 6.49 10.94 -1.67
C THR A 74 5.66 9.87 -0.99
N ILE A 75 6.04 8.60 -1.16
CA ILE A 75 5.38 7.45 -0.53
C ILE A 75 5.52 7.51 1.00
N ALA A 76 6.72 7.80 1.50
CA ALA A 76 6.99 7.95 2.92
C ALA A 76 6.12 9.04 3.55
N THR A 77 5.99 10.19 2.89
CA THR A 77 5.13 11.29 3.36
C THR A 77 3.66 10.86 3.43
N ALA A 78 3.17 10.15 2.42
CA ALA A 78 1.81 9.62 2.40
C ALA A 78 1.56 8.61 3.52
N LEU A 79 2.50 7.68 3.75
CA LEU A 79 2.41 6.69 4.82
C LEU A 79 2.48 7.32 6.21
N ASP A 80 3.40 8.27 6.44
CA ASP A 80 3.51 8.99 7.71
C ASP A 80 2.21 9.74 8.04
N TYR A 81 1.59 10.35 7.03
CA TYR A 81 0.28 10.97 7.20
C TYR A 81 -0.78 9.97 7.69
N ILE A 82 -0.89 8.80 7.05
CA ILE A 82 -1.84 7.76 7.48
C ILE A 82 -1.53 7.25 8.89
N PHE A 83 -0.25 7.01 9.22
CA PHE A 83 0.13 6.46 10.53
C PHE A 83 -0.11 7.42 11.70
N ARG A 84 -0.24 8.72 11.42
CA ARG A 84 -0.62 9.74 12.41
C ARG A 84 -2.12 9.79 12.69
N ILE A 85 -2.95 9.20 11.82
CA ILE A 85 -4.41 9.14 12.02
C ILE A 85 -4.73 8.30 13.27
N LYS A 86 -5.72 8.77 14.04
CA LYS A 86 -6.27 8.04 15.18
C LYS A 86 -7.76 7.80 14.98
N ILE A 87 -8.18 6.56 15.23
CA ILE A 87 -9.60 6.17 15.26
C ILE A 87 -9.92 5.79 16.70
N ASN A 88 -10.93 6.43 17.30
CA ASN A 88 -11.32 6.21 18.70
C ASN A 88 -10.13 6.31 19.68
N ASN A 89 -9.29 7.35 19.51
CA ASN A 89 -8.04 7.58 20.25
C ASN A 89 -6.95 6.49 20.13
N LYS A 90 -7.11 5.51 19.23
CA LYS A 90 -6.11 4.48 18.92
C LYS A 90 -5.42 4.78 17.60
N ALA A 91 -4.12 4.48 17.51
CA ALA A 91 -3.36 4.68 16.27
C ALA A 91 -3.90 3.79 15.16
N TYR A 92 -4.11 4.36 13.97
CA TYR A 92 -4.48 3.63 12.77
C TYR A 92 -3.22 3.29 11.98
N LYS A 93 -2.47 2.30 12.49
CA LYS A 93 -1.22 1.86 11.87
C LYS A 93 -1.02 0.36 12.07
N PRO A 94 -0.39 -0.33 11.11
CA PRO A 94 -0.12 -1.75 11.23
C PRO A 94 1.08 -2.03 12.13
N MET A 95 1.22 -3.27 12.58
CA MET A 95 2.48 -3.74 13.17
C MET A 95 3.54 -4.01 12.10
N ILE A 96 3.13 -4.54 10.95
CA ILE A 96 3.99 -4.90 9.82
C ILE A 96 3.40 -4.34 8.53
N VAL A 97 4.25 -3.70 7.72
CA VAL A 97 3.93 -3.34 6.34
C VAL A 97 4.70 -4.28 5.41
N LEU A 98 3.99 -4.84 4.44
CA LEU A 98 4.56 -5.71 3.42
C LEU A 98 4.45 -5.03 2.05
N SER A 99 5.55 -4.96 1.32
CA SER A 99 5.60 -4.55 -0.10
C SER A 99 6.39 -5.57 -0.92
N ASP A 100 6.46 -5.35 -2.23
CA ASP A 100 7.49 -5.97 -3.06
C ASP A 100 8.86 -5.27 -2.86
N ASN A 101 9.85 -5.70 -3.64
CA ASN A 101 11.20 -5.11 -3.68
C ASN A 101 11.32 -3.94 -4.68
N GLY A 102 10.22 -3.26 -4.98
CA GLY A 102 10.22 -2.03 -5.77
C GLY A 102 11.20 -1.01 -5.19
N LYS A 103 11.94 -0.32 -6.06
CA LYS A 103 12.96 0.66 -5.66
C LYS A 103 12.39 1.76 -4.77
N GLU A 104 11.13 2.09 -5.00
CA GLU A 104 10.33 3.05 -4.27
C GLU A 104 10.08 2.65 -2.82
N PHE A 105 9.94 1.34 -2.53
CA PHE A 105 9.65 0.82 -1.20
C PHE A 105 10.90 0.48 -0.40
N ILE A 106 12.00 0.11 -1.08
CA ILE A 106 13.32 -0.06 -0.44
C ILE A 106 14.05 1.27 -0.19
N ALA A 107 13.47 2.40 -0.61
CA ALA A 107 14.03 3.72 -0.37
C ALA A 107 14.12 4.00 1.13
N LYS A 108 15.25 4.57 1.58
CA LYS A 108 15.58 4.78 3.00
C LYS A 108 14.45 5.49 3.76
N GLU A 109 13.84 6.49 3.14
CA GLU A 109 12.75 7.29 3.71
C GLU A 109 11.55 6.42 4.07
N VAL A 110 11.23 5.42 3.24
CA VAL A 110 10.14 4.47 3.49
C VAL A 110 10.57 3.51 4.60
N GLN A 111 11.76 2.91 4.52
CA GLN A 111 12.23 1.93 5.51
C GLN A 111 12.28 2.50 6.95
N GLN A 112 12.45 3.81 7.11
CA GLN A 112 12.49 4.48 8.41
C GLN A 112 11.12 4.56 9.14
N LEU A 113 10.00 4.38 8.43
CA LEU A 113 8.66 4.62 8.99
C LEU A 113 8.01 3.43 9.68
N SER A 114 8.44 2.20 9.40
CA SER A 114 7.83 1.00 9.98
C SER A 114 8.76 -0.21 9.93
N ILE A 115 8.38 -1.32 10.56
CA ILE A 115 9.02 -2.62 10.33
C ILE A 115 8.52 -3.12 8.96
N PHE A 116 9.15 -2.64 7.89
CA PHE A 116 8.93 -3.15 6.54
C PHE A 116 9.49 -4.55 6.44
N GLN A 117 8.60 -5.50 6.13
CA GLN A 117 9.02 -6.81 5.66
C GLN A 117 8.89 -6.80 4.14
N TYR A 118 9.89 -7.32 3.46
CA TYR A 118 9.88 -7.41 2.01
C TYR A 118 9.55 -8.83 1.60
N THR A 119 8.62 -8.97 0.67
CA THR A 119 8.35 -10.28 0.06
C THR A 119 9.27 -10.44 -1.14
N GLU A 120 10.31 -11.26 -1.01
CA GLU A 120 10.86 -11.91 -2.21
C GLU A 120 9.84 -12.94 -2.71
N HIS A 121 9.77 -13.13 -4.03
CA HIS A 121 8.98 -14.20 -4.65
C HIS A 121 9.36 -15.62 -4.15
N ARG A 122 10.37 -15.77 -3.29
CA ARG A 122 10.67 -16.99 -2.52
C ARG A 122 11.31 -16.66 -1.17
N GLY A 123 10.58 -16.92 -0.09
CA GLY A 123 11.16 -17.03 1.26
C GLY A 123 11.16 -15.71 2.05
N ILE A 124 10.42 -15.72 3.15
CA ILE A 124 10.42 -14.64 4.14
C ILE A 124 11.81 -14.58 4.76
N LEU A 125 12.53 -13.48 4.56
CA LEU A 125 13.65 -13.13 5.43
C LEU A 125 13.09 -12.33 6.61
N MET A 126 13.02 -12.98 7.76
CA MET A 126 12.92 -12.28 9.05
C MET A 126 14.34 -11.86 9.48
N PRO A 127 14.49 -10.75 10.23
CA PRO A 127 15.79 -10.36 10.80
C PRO A 127 16.39 -11.43 11.70
#